data_AF-A0A7J2KGN3-F1
#
_entry.id   AF-A0A7J2KGN3-F1
#
_cell.length_a   1.000
_cell.length_b   1.000
_cell.length_c   1.000
_cell.angle_alpha   90.00
_cell.angle_beta   90.00
_cell.angle_gamma   90.00
#
_symmetry.space_group_name_H-M   'P 1'
#
loop_
_entity.id
_entity.type
_entity.pdbx_description
1 polymer ?
#
loop_
_entity_poly.entity_id
_entity_poly.type
_entity_poly.pdbx_seq_one_letter_code
_entity_poly.pdbx_strand_id
1 'polypeptide(L)'
;MASSEVESLKSLLNIASILALVFGILLIIWGALTITVFVGIAPLIFGIVDLIIYLQIKEIIRLVERGQYKEAKDKTMIWMIIGFILGGIIIGIILLIAYLKYDTIIRQRAVAAAPPPPPG
;
A
#
# COMPACT_ATOMS: atom_id res chain seq x y z
N MET A 1 11.10 -6.90 18.94
CA MET A 1 9.89 -6.07 18.85
C MET A 1 9.82 -5.29 17.54
N ALA A 2 10.88 -4.60 17.10
CA ALA A 2 10.85 -3.89 15.80
C ALA A 2 10.67 -4.80 14.57
N SER A 3 11.14 -6.06 14.60
CA SER A 3 10.99 -6.99 13.46
C SER A 3 9.55 -7.45 13.25
N SER A 4 8.82 -7.77 14.33
CA SER A 4 7.41 -8.19 14.28
C SER A 4 6.50 -7.06 13.77
N GLU A 5 6.86 -5.81 14.04
CA GLU A 5 6.14 -4.67 13.51
C GLU A 5 6.33 -4.45 12.02
N VAL A 6 7.55 -4.66 11.51
CA VAL A 6 7.84 -4.60 10.08
C VAL A 6 7.17 -5.76 9.33
N GLU A 7 7.14 -6.95 9.92
CA GLU A 7 6.49 -8.12 9.33
C GLU A 7 4.98 -7.95 9.21
N SER A 8 4.33 -7.41 10.24
CA SER A 8 2.90 -7.07 10.20
C SER A 8 2.60 -5.94 9.20
N LEU A 9 3.47 -4.93 9.08
CA LEU A 9 3.35 -3.91 8.03
C LEU A 9 3.40 -4.56 6.62
N LYS A 10 4.38 -5.43 6.38
CA LYS A 10 4.49 -6.14 5.11
C LYS A 10 3.25 -7.00 4.83
N SER A 11 2.72 -7.67 5.84
CA SER A 11 1.49 -8.45 5.71
C SER A 11 0.31 -7.58 5.27
N LEU A 12 0.12 -6.40 5.90
CA LEU A 12 -0.92 -5.45 5.50
C LEU A 12 -0.76 -4.98 4.05
N LEU A 13 0.46 -4.62 3.66
CA LEU A 13 0.76 -4.21 2.28
C LEU A 13 0.51 -5.35 1.29
N ASN A 14 0.91 -6.58 1.64
CA ASN A 14 0.64 -7.75 0.80
C ASN A 14 -0.86 -7.98 0.63
N ILE A 15 -1.65 -7.92 1.69
CA ILE A 15 -3.10 -8.05 1.63
C ILE A 15 -3.70 -6.96 0.74
N ALA A 16 -3.30 -5.70 0.94
CA ALA A 16 -3.75 -4.59 0.09
C ALA A 16 -3.40 -4.82 -1.38
N SER A 17 -2.20 -5.33 -1.66
CA SER A 17 -1.75 -5.63 -3.03
C SER A 17 -2.59 -6.74 -3.67
N ILE A 18 -2.90 -7.81 -2.92
CA ILE A 18 -3.69 -8.92 -3.44
C ILE A 18 -5.11 -8.46 -3.73
N LEU A 19 -5.71 -7.65 -2.86
CA LEU A 19 -7.03 -7.08 -3.09
C LEU A 19 -7.04 -6.19 -4.33
N ALA A 20 -6.09 -5.26 -4.47
CA ALA A 20 -5.97 -4.41 -5.66
C ALA A 20 -5.82 -5.25 -6.94
N LEU A 21 -5.03 -6.32 -6.91
CA LEU A 21 -4.88 -7.21 -8.06
C LEU A 21 -6.19 -7.92 -8.42
N VAL A 22 -6.89 -8.48 -7.42
CA VAL A 22 -8.15 -9.20 -7.63
C VAL A 22 -9.23 -8.26 -8.16
N PHE A 23 -9.42 -7.09 -7.55
CA PHE A 23 -10.37 -6.09 -8.01
C PHE A 23 -10.03 -5.58 -9.42
N GLY A 24 -8.75 -5.29 -9.68
CA GLY A 24 -8.29 -4.84 -10.99
C GLY A 24 -8.58 -5.85 -12.09
N ILE A 25 -8.29 -7.14 -11.87
CA ILE A 25 -8.59 -8.20 -12.83
C ILE A 25 -10.10 -8.35 -13.05
N LEU A 26 -10.90 -8.35 -11.98
CA LEU A 26 -12.36 -8.45 -12.08
C LEU A 26 -12.96 -7.30 -12.88
N LEU A 27 -12.50 -6.06 -12.63
CA LEU A 27 -12.94 -4.86 -13.34
C LEU A 27 -12.53 -4.89 -14.82
N ILE A 28 -11.33 -5.38 -15.14
CA ILE A 28 -10.89 -5.54 -16.52
C ILE A 28 -11.75 -6.56 -17.26
N ILE A 29 -12.00 -7.73 -16.66
CA ILE A 29 -12.84 -8.77 -17.27
C ILE A 29 -14.26 -8.24 -17.48
N TRP A 30 -14.83 -7.61 -16.46
CA TRP A 30 -16.17 -7.02 -16.55
C TRP A 30 -16.25 -5.92 -17.61
N GLY A 31 -15.25 -5.05 -17.67
CA GLY A 31 -15.17 -3.98 -18.65
C GLY A 31 -15.01 -4.49 -20.07
N ALA A 32 -14.25 -5.56 -20.27
CA ALA A 32 -14.14 -6.22 -21.57
C ALA A 32 -15.48 -6.86 -22.02
N LEU A 33 -16.22 -7.49 -21.10
CA LEU A 33 -17.53 -8.09 -21.41
C LEU A 33 -18.61 -7.04 -21.73
N THR A 34 -18.53 -5.87 -21.11
CA THR A 34 -19.54 -4.79 -21.24
C THR A 34 -19.14 -3.72 -22.26
N ILE A 35 -18.02 -3.90 -22.97
CA ILE A 35 -17.52 -2.93 -23.95
C ILE A 35 -18.49 -2.71 -25.11
N THR A 36 -19.23 -3.74 -25.51
CA THR A 36 -20.25 -3.72 -26.57
C THR A 36 -21.44 -2.82 -26.25
N VAL A 37 -21.67 -2.49 -24.98
CA VAL A 37 -22.77 -1.63 -24.52
C VAL A 37 -22.29 -0.18 -24.30
N PHE A 38 -21.07 0.18 -24.72
CA PHE A 38 -20.39 1.46 -24.45
C PHE A 38 -20.19 1.82 -22.96
N VAL A 39 -20.60 0.96 -22.03
CA VAL A 39 -20.41 1.13 -20.58
C VAL A 39 -19.07 0.55 -20.10
N GLY A 40 -18.44 -0.35 -20.87
CA GLY A 40 -17.24 -1.09 -20.46
C GLY A 40 -15.93 -0.27 -20.36
N ILE A 41 -15.89 0.95 -20.89
CA ILE A 41 -14.67 1.78 -20.85
C ILE A 41 -14.32 2.22 -19.42
N ALA A 42 -15.32 2.64 -18.64
CA ALA A 42 -15.08 3.08 -17.26
C ALA A 42 -14.45 1.97 -16.39
N PRO A 43 -15.04 0.77 -16.25
CA PRO A 43 -14.43 -0.31 -15.45
C PRO A 43 -13.06 -0.76 -15.97
N LEU A 44 -12.77 -0.67 -17.28
CA LEU A 44 -11.43 -0.91 -17.80
C LEU A 44 -10.40 0.09 -17.24
N ILE A 45 -10.74 1.38 -17.20
CA ILE A 45 -9.85 2.42 -16.65
C ILE A 45 -9.62 2.16 -15.15
N PHE A 46 -10.67 1.91 -14.39
CA PHE A 46 -10.55 1.62 -12.95
C PHE A 46 -9.70 0.35 -12.71
N GLY A 47 -9.90 -0.69 -13.51
CA GLY A 47 -9.12 -1.92 -13.39
C GLY A 47 -7.63 -1.72 -13.71
N ILE A 48 -7.29 -0.86 -14.68
CA ILE A 48 -5.89 -0.49 -14.95
C ILE A 48 -5.28 0.27 -13.76
N VAL A 49 -6.02 1.21 -13.16
CA VAL A 49 -5.56 1.94 -11.98
C VAL A 49 -5.26 0.99 -10.82
N ASP A 50 -6.13 0.01 -10.58
CA ASP A 50 -5.93 -1.01 -9.55
C ASP A 50 -4.67 -1.85 -9.78
N LEU A 51 -4.35 -2.18 -11.05
CA LEU A 51 -3.08 -2.83 -11.39
C LEU A 51 -1.87 -1.93 -11.09
N ILE A 52 -1.99 -0.62 -11.33
CA ILE A 52 -0.92 0.33 -10.99
C ILE A 52 -0.73 0.39 -9.47
N ILE A 53 -1.82 0.45 -8.69
CA ILE A 53 -1.79 0.40 -7.23
C ILE A 53 -1.05 -0.86 -6.75
N TYR A 54 -1.38 -2.02 -7.33
CA TYR A 54 -0.69 -3.28 -7.02
C TYR A 54 0.83 -3.21 -7.23
N LEU A 55 1.27 -2.70 -8.39
CA LEU A 55 2.70 -2.57 -8.71
C LEU A 55 3.41 -1.63 -7.74
N GLN A 56 2.73 -0.57 -7.32
CA GLN A 56 3.26 0.44 -6.43
C GLN A 56 3.33 -0.04 -4.98
N ILE A 57 2.37 -0.83 -4.52
CA ILE A 57 2.45 -1.48 -3.22
C ILE A 57 3.65 -2.44 -3.17
N LYS A 58 3.94 -3.17 -4.26
CA LYS A 58 5.16 -3.99 -4.36
C LYS A 58 6.44 -3.16 -4.31
N GLU A 59 6.42 -1.96 -4.85
CA GLU A 59 7.55 -1.03 -4.73
C GLU A 59 7.71 -0.53 -3.29
N ILE A 60 6.61 -0.19 -2.62
CA ILE A 60 6.61 0.20 -1.20
C ILE A 60 7.18 -0.93 -0.32
N ILE A 61 6.79 -2.18 -0.55
CA ILE A 61 7.34 -3.34 0.18
C ILE A 61 8.87 -3.42 -0.01
N ARG A 62 9.37 -3.17 -1.22
CA ARG A 62 10.81 -3.13 -1.49
C ARG A 62 11.52 -1.97 -0.75
N LEU A 63 10.88 -0.82 -0.61
CA LEU A 63 11.41 0.29 0.19
C LEU A 63 11.46 -0.05 1.69
N VAL A 64 10.43 -0.73 2.20
CA VAL A 64 10.38 -1.27 3.58
C VAL A 64 11.52 -2.26 3.83
N GLU A 65 11.83 -3.11 2.85
CA GLU A 65 12.94 -4.06 2.90
C GLU A 65 14.31 -3.40 2.92
N ARG A 66 14.47 -2.30 2.20
CA ARG A 66 15.70 -1.48 2.20
C ARG A 66 15.86 -0.63 3.45
N GLY A 67 14.89 -0.64 4.37
CA GLY A 67 14.88 0.19 5.56
C GLY A 67 14.53 1.65 5.30
N GLN A 68 14.05 2.00 4.10
CA GLN A 68 13.66 3.35 3.70
C GLN A 68 12.21 3.66 4.12
N TYR A 69 11.94 3.61 5.43
CA TYR A 69 10.57 3.72 5.97
C TYR A 69 9.90 5.07 5.71
N LYS A 70 10.66 6.16 5.65
CA LYS A 70 10.13 7.51 5.40
C LYS A 70 9.59 7.62 3.97
N GLU A 71 10.40 7.18 3.00
CA GLU A 71 10.01 7.17 1.58
C GLU A 71 8.85 6.20 1.32
N ALA A 72 8.89 5.02 1.96
CA ALA A 72 7.79 4.06 1.89
C ALA A 72 6.47 4.63 2.45
N LYS A 73 6.54 5.39 3.54
CA LYS A 73 5.38 6.08 4.14
C LYS A 73 4.79 7.12 3.19
N ASP A 74 5.63 7.98 2.62
CA ASP A 74 5.20 9.06 1.72
C ASP A 74 4.52 8.50 0.46
N LYS A 75 5.11 7.44 -0.14
CA LYS A 75 4.46 6.72 -1.25
C LYS A 75 3.15 6.06 -0.82
N THR A 76 3.12 5.41 0.36
CA THR A 76 1.90 4.76 0.86
C THR A 76 0.77 5.79 1.01
N MET A 77 1.05 7.02 1.45
CA MET A 77 0.06 8.08 1.58
C MET A 77 -0.59 8.43 0.24
N ILE A 78 0.23 8.62 -0.81
CA ILE A 78 -0.26 8.98 -2.15
C ILE A 78 -1.15 7.86 -2.69
N TRP A 79 -0.67 6.61 -2.61
CA TRP A 79 -1.42 5.46 -3.11
C TRP A 79 -2.65 5.12 -2.27
N MET A 80 -2.65 5.44 -0.98
CA MET A 80 -3.82 5.35 -0.12
C MET A 80 -4.92 6.31 -0.57
N ILE A 81 -4.59 7.58 -0.83
CA ILE A 81 -5.55 8.57 -1.32
C ILE A 81 -6.14 8.13 -2.66
N ILE A 82 -5.27 7.71 -3.59
CA ILE A 82 -5.68 7.17 -4.90
C ILE A 82 -6.55 5.92 -4.71
N GLY A 83 -6.18 5.02 -3.81
CA GLY A 83 -6.94 3.81 -3.49
C GLY A 83 -8.32 4.10 -2.92
N PHE A 84 -8.48 5.10 -2.05
CA PHE A 84 -9.80 5.51 -1.56
C PHE A 84 -10.71 6.03 -2.66
N ILE A 85 -10.17 6.79 -3.60
CA ILE A 85 -10.94 7.42 -4.67
C ILE A 85 -11.26 6.41 -5.79
N LEU A 86 -10.30 5.55 -6.14
CA LEU A 86 -10.35 4.72 -7.36
C LEU A 86 -10.44 3.22 -7.10
N GLY A 87 -9.79 2.69 -6.06
CA GLY A 87 -9.81 1.24 -5.74
C GLY A 87 -10.88 0.83 -4.72
N GLY A 88 -11.49 1.79 -4.04
CA GLY A 88 -12.54 1.58 -3.05
C GLY A 88 -12.06 1.62 -1.60
N ILE A 89 -13.05 1.70 -0.70
CA ILE A 89 -12.86 1.98 0.73
C ILE A 89 -12.00 0.92 1.42
N ILE A 90 -12.15 -0.36 1.08
CA ILE A 90 -11.43 -1.46 1.73
C ILE A 90 -9.92 -1.35 1.51
N ILE A 91 -9.50 -1.12 0.26
CA ILE A 91 -8.07 -0.97 -0.09
C ILE A 91 -7.50 0.27 0.61
N GLY A 92 -8.25 1.38 0.58
CA GLY A 92 -7.89 2.61 1.29
C GLY A 92 -7.68 2.41 2.79
N ILE A 93 -8.60 1.72 3.48
CA ILE A 93 -8.50 1.46 4.92
C ILE A 93 -7.25 0.63 5.25
N ILE A 94 -6.94 -0.42 4.48
CA ILE A 94 -5.77 -1.26 4.76
C ILE A 94 -4.48 -0.44 4.56
N LEU A 95 -4.41 0.39 3.51
CA LEU A 95 -3.29 1.29 3.28
C LEU A 95 -3.17 2.36 4.37
N LEU A 96 -4.28 2.82 4.93
CA LEU A 96 -4.29 3.73 6.08
C LEU A 96 -3.72 3.07 7.33
N ILE A 97 -4.11 1.83 7.63
CA ILE A 97 -3.55 1.08 8.76
C ILE A 97 -2.04 0.89 8.56
N ALA A 98 -1.62 0.55 7.33
CA ALA A 98 -0.20 0.46 6.99
C ALA A 98 0.52 1.82 7.18
N TYR A 99 -0.09 2.92 6.73
CA TYR A 99 0.42 4.28 6.86
C TYR A 99 0.70 4.66 8.32
N LEU A 100 -0.26 4.43 9.22
CA LEU A 100 -0.11 4.71 10.66
C LEU A 100 1.00 3.88 11.30
N LYS A 101 1.20 2.65 10.81
CA LYS A 101 2.22 1.74 11.35
C LYS A 101 3.64 2.19 11.06
N TYR A 102 3.87 2.96 9.99
CA TYR A 102 5.19 3.52 9.70
C TYR A 102 5.68 4.46 10.81
N ASP A 103 4.80 5.27 11.41
CA ASP A 103 5.19 6.21 12.45
C ASP A 103 5.75 5.50 13.69
N THR A 104 5.10 4.40 14.09
CA THR A 104 5.58 3.56 15.19
C THR A 104 6.96 2.98 14.89
N ILE A 105 7.16 2.44 13.69
CA ILE A 105 8.42 1.83 13.26
C ILE A 105 9.55 2.87 13.19
N ILE A 106 9.28 4.05 12.62
CA ILE A 106 10.25 5.14 12.51
C ILE A 106 10.67 5.63 13.90
N ARG A 107 9.71 5.81 14.81
CA ARG A 107 9.99 6.25 16.19
C ARG A 107 10.83 5.23 16.95
N GLN A 108 10.47 3.95 16.86
CA GLN A 108 11.22 2.87 17.51
C GLN A 108 12.67 2.78 17.01
N ARG A 109 12.88 2.92 15.69
CA ARG A 109 14.23 2.93 15.12
C ARG A 109 15.04 4.16 15.51
N ALA A 110 14.40 5.33 15.61
CA ALA A 110 15.06 6.55 16.08
C ALA A 110 15.54 6.41 17.54
N VAL A 111 14.73 5.79 18.41
CA VAL A 111 15.13 5.50 19.80
C VAL A 111 16.26 4.49 19.87
N ALA A 112 16.21 3.42 19.05
CA ALA A 112 17.26 2.41 19.01
C ALA A 112 18.61 2.92 18.45
N ALA A 113 18.58 3.98 17.65
CA ALA A 113 19.78 4.61 17.08
C ALA A 113 20.41 5.68 17.99
N ALA A 114 19.77 6.04 19.11
CA ALA A 114 20.33 7.01 20.04
C ALA A 114 21.53 6.38 20.79
N PRO A 115 22.71 7.05 20.85
CA PRO A 115 23.85 6.54 21.61
C PRO A 115 23.50 6.44 23.10
N PRO A 116 24.06 5.44 23.83
CA PRO A 116 23.79 5.27 25.24
C PRO A 116 24.18 6.53 26.02
N PRO A 117 23.42 6.91 27.06
CA PRO A 117 23.70 8.11 27.85
C PRO A 117 25.13 8.04 28.42
N PRO A 118 25.86 9.18 28.48
CA PRO A 118 27.20 9.21 29.03
C PRO A 118 27.23 8.59 30.43
N PRO A 119 28.21 7.75 30.77
CA PRO A 119 28.42 7.32 32.14
C PRO A 119 28.62 8.56 33.01
N GLY A 120 27.73 8.76 33.99
CA GLY A 120 27.86 9.81 35.00
C GLY A 120 28.95 9.51 36.02
#